data_AF-A0A2T9YHG7-F1
#
_entry.id   AF-A0A2T9YHG7-F1
#
_cell.length_a   1.000
_cell.length_b   1.000
_cell.length_c   1.000
_cell.angle_alpha   90.00
_cell.angle_beta   90.00
_cell.angle_gamma   90.00
#
_symmetry.space_group_name_H-M   'P 1'
#
loop_
_entity.id
_entity.type
_entity.pdbx_description
1 polymer ?
#
loop_
_entity_poly.entity_id
_entity_poly.type
_entity_poly.pdbx_seq_one_letter_code
_entity_poly.pdbx_strand_id
1 'polypeptide(L)'
;MLLLFIKIFLYSIALRNLKLCYGCGGAVHNEVAERARLLLSSHKISENNDQISFYNKILADNISSLQAGSAFPDWGYGCFGFDQEAEVSHWTPFLVACIQHLKAKYPTPYDENAKVRL
;
A
#
# COMPACT_ATOMS: atom_id res chain seq x y z
N MET A 1 42.46 -7.83 -23.20
CA MET A 1 42.14 -7.32 -21.85
C MET A 1 41.45 -5.96 -21.90
N LEU A 2 42.03 -4.93 -22.55
CA LEU A 2 41.44 -3.58 -22.64
C LEU A 2 40.03 -3.53 -23.25
N LEU A 3 39.77 -4.26 -24.34
CA LEU A 3 38.45 -4.32 -24.99
C LEU A 3 37.36 -4.94 -24.09
N LEU A 4 37.74 -5.84 -23.17
CA LEU A 4 36.81 -6.44 -22.22
C LEU A 4 36.42 -5.42 -21.14
N PHE A 5 37.39 -4.65 -20.64
CA PHE A 5 37.13 -3.56 -19.69
C PHE A 5 36.22 -2.47 -20.28
N ILE A 6 36.47 -2.07 -21.53
CA ILE A 6 35.61 -1.08 -22.22
C ILE A 6 34.18 -1.60 -22.36
N LYS A 7 34.00 -2.87 -22.73
CA LYS A 7 32.66 -3.48 -22.83
C LYS A 7 31.95 -3.55 -21.48
N ILE A 8 32.64 -3.97 -20.42
CA ILE A 8 32.06 -4.02 -19.06
C ILE A 8 31.68 -2.62 -18.59
N PHE A 9 32.54 -1.62 -18.83
CA PHE A 9 32.27 -0.24 -18.47
C PHE A 9 31.05 0.32 -19.21
N LEU A 10 30.95 0.13 -20.52
CA LEU A 10 29.79 0.55 -21.31
C LEU A 10 28.51 -0.18 -20.89
N TYR A 11 28.59 -1.48 -20.58
CA TYR A 11 27.45 -2.25 -20.08
C TYR A 11 26.98 -1.75 -18.70
N SER A 12 27.92 -1.41 -17.82
CA SER A 12 27.61 -0.84 -16.50
C SER A 12 26.99 0.55 -16.58
N ILE A 13 27.38 1.38 -17.56
CA ILE A 13 26.74 2.68 -17.84
C ILE A 13 25.32 2.46 -18.39
N ALA A 14 25.14 1.51 -19.30
CA ALA A 14 23.82 1.19 -19.86
C ALA A 14 22.86 0.68 -18.76
N LEU A 15 23.34 -0.19 -17.86
CA LEU A 15 22.55 -0.70 -16.74
C LEU A 15 22.20 0.38 -15.70
N ARG A 16 23.08 1.35 -15.44
CA ARG A 16 22.80 2.45 -14.50
C ARG A 16 21.68 3.39 -14.95
N ASN A 17 21.41 3.47 -16.26
CA ASN A 17 20.38 4.35 -16.81
C ASN A 17 19.02 3.65 -17.02
N LEU A 18 18.94 2.35 -16.76
CA LEU A 18 17.66 1.66 -16.71
C LEU A 18 16.95 2.00 -15.40
N LYS A 19 16.19 3.11 -15.39
CA LYS A 19 15.13 3.28 -14.40
C LYS A 19 14.07 2.22 -14.66
N LEU A 20 14.18 1.09 -13.97
CA LEU A 20 13.35 -0.10 -14.14
C LEU A 20 11.89 0.09 -13.71
N CYS A 21 11.57 1.16 -13.00
CA CYS A 21 10.26 1.43 -12.46
C CYS A 21 10.03 2.95 -12.39
N TYR A 22 8.91 3.41 -12.96
CA TYR A 22 8.35 4.71 -12.62
C TYR A 22 7.46 4.51 -11.39
N GLY A 23 7.63 5.35 -10.36
CA GLY A 23 6.68 5.40 -9.25
C GLY A 23 5.27 5.64 -9.80
N CYS A 24 4.29 4.92 -9.26
CA CYS A 24 2.89 5.14 -9.59
C CYS A 24 2.30 6.13 -8.59
N GLY A 25 1.44 7.06 -9.03
CA GLY A 25 0.82 8.02 -8.11
C GLY A 25 -0.35 7.41 -7.32
N GLY A 26 -0.81 8.11 -6.28
CA GLY A 26 -1.93 7.66 -5.43
C GLY A 26 -3.23 7.30 -6.19
N ALA A 27 -3.48 7.91 -7.36
CA ALA A 27 -4.61 7.52 -8.21
C ALA A 27 -4.48 6.07 -8.73
N VAL A 28 -3.27 5.64 -9.10
CA VAL A 28 -3.01 4.27 -9.56
C VAL A 28 -3.14 3.28 -8.41
N HIS A 29 -2.66 3.64 -7.22
CA HIS A 29 -2.86 2.84 -6.01
C HIS A 29 -4.35 2.56 -5.75
N ASN A 30 -5.18 3.60 -5.82
CA ASN A 30 -6.62 3.48 -5.61
C ASN A 30 -7.31 2.65 -6.70
N GLU A 31 -6.91 2.80 -7.97
CA GLU A 31 -7.45 2.00 -9.07
C GLU A 31 -7.12 0.50 -8.89
N VAL A 32 -5.88 0.17 -8.50
CA VAL A 32 -5.47 -1.22 -8.23
C VAL A 32 -6.26 -1.78 -7.04
N ALA A 33 -6.41 -1.01 -5.97
CA ALA A 33 -7.17 -1.41 -4.79
C ALA A 33 -8.66 -1.66 -5.12
N GLU A 34 -9.27 -0.79 -5.92
CA GLU A 34 -10.67 -0.93 -6.31
C GLU A 34 -10.87 -2.16 -7.21
N ARG A 35 -9.98 -2.38 -8.19
CA ARG A 35 -10.03 -3.60 -9.01
C ARG A 35 -9.88 -4.86 -8.16
N ALA A 36 -8.96 -4.87 -7.20
CA ALA A 36 -8.80 -5.99 -6.28
C ALA A 36 -10.06 -6.24 -5.45
N ARG A 37 -10.71 -5.18 -4.96
CA ARG A 37 -11.99 -5.26 -4.22
C ARG A 37 -13.12 -5.83 -5.10
N LEU A 38 -13.24 -5.37 -6.34
CA LEU A 38 -14.24 -5.86 -7.29
C LEU A 38 -14.00 -7.33 -7.66
N LEU A 39 -12.73 -7.74 -7.82
CA LEU A 39 -12.37 -9.14 -8.04
C LEU A 39 -12.75 -10.01 -6.84
N LEU A 40 -12.45 -9.57 -5.61
CA LEU A 40 -12.84 -10.27 -4.37
C LEU A 40 -14.37 -10.35 -4.21
N SER A 41 -15.08 -9.32 -4.67
CA SER A 41 -16.55 -9.25 -4.66
C SER A 41 -17.21 -10.07 -5.76
N SER A 42 -16.43 -10.57 -6.74
CA SER A 42 -16.98 -11.34 -7.85
C SER A 42 -17.60 -12.65 -7.35
N HIS A 43 -18.78 -12.96 -7.90
CA HIS A 43 -19.65 -14.07 -7.48
C HIS A 43 -18.93 -15.43 -7.39
N LYS A 44 -17.97 -15.68 -8.28
CA LYS A 44 -17.16 -16.91 -8.30
C LYS A 44 -16.31 -17.12 -7.04
N ILE A 45 -15.97 -16.04 -6.33
CA ILE A 45 -15.10 -16.07 -5.16
C ILE A 45 -15.91 -15.93 -3.87
N SER A 46 -17.04 -15.20 -3.89
CA SER A 46 -17.79 -14.86 -2.67
C SER A 46 -18.87 -15.85 -2.25
N GLU A 47 -19.55 -16.54 -3.18
CA GLU A 47 -20.78 -17.27 -2.88
C GLU A 47 -20.63 -18.52 -1.99
N ASN A 48 -19.42 -19.04 -1.81
CA ASN A 48 -19.18 -20.25 -1.02
C ASN A 48 -18.14 -20.05 0.09
N ASN A 49 -17.90 -18.80 0.50
CA ASN A 49 -16.92 -18.48 1.53
C ASN A 49 -17.40 -17.34 2.44
N ASP A 50 -17.87 -17.71 3.64
CA ASP A 50 -18.35 -16.78 4.66
C ASP A 50 -17.32 -15.73 5.06
N GLN A 51 -16.04 -16.12 5.10
CA GLN A 51 -14.95 -15.21 5.44
C GLN A 51 -14.75 -14.15 4.35
N ILE A 52 -14.82 -14.53 3.08
CA ILE A 52 -14.74 -13.59 1.96
C ILE A 52 -15.93 -12.65 1.96
N SER A 53 -17.14 -13.16 2.20
CA SER A 53 -18.35 -12.34 2.33
C SER A 53 -18.24 -11.33 3.47
N PHE A 54 -17.68 -11.74 4.62
CA PHE A 54 -17.41 -10.86 5.75
C PHE A 54 -16.42 -9.74 5.39
N TYR A 55 -15.28 -10.07 4.77
CA TYR A 55 -14.31 -9.05 4.35
C TYR A 55 -14.85 -8.12 3.26
N ASN A 56 -15.59 -8.65 2.28
CA ASN A 56 -16.22 -7.84 1.24
C ASN A 56 -17.17 -6.80 1.86
N LYS A 57 -17.94 -7.19 2.88
CA LYS A 57 -18.80 -6.25 3.60
C LYS A 57 -17.98 -5.15 4.30
N ILE A 58 -16.92 -5.51 5.03
CA ILE A 58 -16.03 -4.52 5.67
C ILE A 58 -15.46 -3.55 4.63
N LEU A 59 -14.97 -4.04 3.50
CA LEU A 59 -14.39 -3.19 2.45
C LEU A 59 -15.43 -2.28 1.80
N ALA A 60 -16.65 -2.77 1.56
CA ALA A 60 -17.74 -1.99 1.00
C ALA A 60 -18.22 -0.88 1.96
N ASP A 61 -18.27 -1.18 3.26
CA ASP A 61 -18.69 -0.22 4.29
C ASP A 61 -17.61 0.84 4.58
N ASN A 62 -16.35 0.61 4.18
CA ASN A 62 -15.18 1.44 4.53
C ASN A 62 -14.32 1.85 3.32
N ILE A 63 -14.94 2.16 2.17
CA ILE A 63 -14.23 2.52 0.93
C ILE A 63 -13.27 3.71 1.11
N SER A 64 -13.66 4.72 1.89
CA SER A 64 -12.81 5.89 2.16
C SER A 64 -11.51 5.50 2.84
N SER A 65 -11.58 4.63 3.85
CA SER A 65 -10.41 4.09 4.56
C SER A 65 -9.55 3.22 3.66
N LEU A 66 -10.16 2.41 2.79
CA LEU A 66 -9.44 1.61 1.79
C LEU A 66 -8.62 2.51 0.84
N GLN A 67 -9.24 3.54 0.27
CA GLN A 67 -8.58 4.45 -0.66
C GLN A 67 -7.49 5.28 0.03
N ALA A 68 -7.80 5.87 1.19
CA ALA A 68 -6.81 6.62 1.95
C ALA A 68 -5.61 5.74 2.35
N GLY A 69 -5.87 4.51 2.83
CA GLY A 69 -4.83 3.57 3.20
C GLY A 69 -4.02 3.05 2.02
N SER A 70 -4.63 2.88 0.84
CA SER A 70 -3.94 2.39 -0.36
C SER A 70 -2.94 3.40 -0.92
N ALA A 71 -3.27 4.70 -0.83
CA ALA A 71 -2.39 5.78 -1.26
C ALA A 71 -1.47 6.29 -0.13
N PHE A 72 -1.74 5.93 1.13
CA PHE A 72 -1.00 6.45 2.29
C PHE A 72 0.50 6.27 2.14
N PRO A 73 1.06 5.11 1.79
CA PRO A 73 2.50 4.91 1.86
C PRO A 73 3.35 5.85 1.01
N ASP A 74 2.75 6.52 0.02
CA ASP A 74 3.42 7.49 -0.82
C ASP A 74 3.44 8.92 -0.26
N TRP A 75 2.85 9.16 0.92
CA TRP A 75 2.66 10.49 1.51
C TRP A 75 3.94 11.32 1.62
N GLY A 76 5.08 10.67 1.87
CA GLY A 76 6.36 11.33 2.16
C GLY A 76 7.30 11.47 0.97
N TYR A 77 7.02 10.78 -0.14
CA TYR A 77 7.94 10.72 -1.29
C TYR A 77 8.07 12.07 -2.00
N GLY A 78 9.31 12.52 -2.21
CA GLY A 78 9.66 13.63 -3.11
C GLY A 78 9.13 15.03 -2.76
N CYS A 79 8.21 15.15 -1.79
CA CYS A 79 7.57 16.42 -1.42
C CYS A 79 7.97 16.89 -0.01
N PHE A 80 8.08 15.95 0.95
CA PHE A 80 8.37 16.26 2.35
C PHE A 80 9.72 15.73 2.86
N GLY A 81 10.47 14.99 2.02
CA GLY A 81 11.78 14.44 2.38
C GLY A 81 11.72 13.27 3.36
N PHE A 82 10.56 12.64 3.51
CA PHE A 82 10.34 11.47 4.36
C PHE A 82 10.31 10.18 3.53
N ASP A 83 11.17 10.08 2.51
CA ASP A 83 11.16 8.97 1.56
C ASP A 83 11.37 7.61 2.26
N GLN A 84 12.19 7.58 3.33
CA GLN A 84 12.44 6.35 4.08
C GLN A 84 11.26 5.96 4.97
N GLU A 85 10.64 6.91 5.65
CA GLU A 85 9.47 6.66 6.50
C GLU A 85 8.24 6.27 5.67
N ALA A 86 8.07 6.92 4.51
CA ALA A 86 7.10 6.55 3.49
C ALA A 86 7.32 5.09 3.05
N GLU A 87 8.55 4.73 2.69
CA GLU A 87 8.89 3.36 2.30
C GLU A 87 8.61 2.34 3.43
N VAL A 88 8.97 2.65 4.67
CA VAL A 88 8.69 1.77 5.83
C VAL A 88 7.20 1.46 5.95
N SER A 89 6.32 2.42 5.62
CA SER A 89 4.88 2.25 5.76
C SER A 89 4.23 1.27 4.79
N HIS A 90 4.95 0.83 3.75
CA HIS A 90 4.50 -0.25 2.85
C HIS A 90 4.53 -1.63 3.51
N TRP A 91 5.34 -1.82 4.55
CA TRP A 91 5.69 -3.14 5.05
C TRP A 91 4.85 -3.56 6.26
N THR A 92 4.63 -4.87 6.39
CA THR A 92 3.85 -5.48 7.47
C THR A 92 4.23 -5.01 8.88
N PRO A 93 5.52 -4.82 9.24
CA PRO A 93 5.88 -4.33 10.57
C PRO A 93 5.23 -2.98 10.92
N PHE A 94 5.12 -2.06 9.95
CA PHE A 94 4.44 -0.79 10.16
C PHE A 94 2.94 -0.98 10.39
N LEU A 95 2.29 -1.83 9.60
CA LEU A 95 0.85 -2.12 9.76
C LEU A 95 0.55 -2.71 11.15
N VAL A 96 1.41 -3.62 11.63
CA VAL A 96 1.30 -4.21 12.97
C VAL A 96 1.46 -3.13 14.05
N ALA A 97 2.50 -2.29 13.94
CA ALA A 97 2.74 -1.20 14.88
C ALA A 97 1.58 -0.18 14.89
N CYS A 98 1.02 0.14 13.72
CA CYS A 98 -0.13 1.02 13.56
C CYS A 98 -1.37 0.46 14.28
N ILE A 99 -1.70 -0.82 14.05
CA ILE A 99 -2.83 -1.48 14.74
C ILE A 99 -2.62 -1.50 16.26
N GLN A 100 -1.42 -1.82 16.72
CA GLN A 100 -1.09 -1.80 18.14
C GLN A 100 -1.25 -0.39 18.74
N HIS A 101 -0.76 0.63 18.04
CA HIS A 101 -0.90 2.02 18.46
C HIS A 101 -2.38 2.43 18.54
N LEU A 102 -3.19 2.13 17.52
CA LEU A 102 -4.61 2.45 17.50
C LEU A 102 -5.36 1.76 18.65
N LYS A 103 -5.08 0.48 18.92
CA LYS A 103 -5.69 -0.25 20.04
C LYS A 103 -5.30 0.30 21.41
N ALA A 104 -4.05 0.76 21.56
CA ALA A 104 -3.59 1.38 22.80
C ALA A 104 -4.18 2.78 23.01
N LYS A 105 -4.33 3.54 21.92
CA LYS A 105 -4.86 4.92 21.95
C LYS A 105 -6.39 4.97 22.10
N TYR A 106 -7.09 4.01 21.51
CA TYR A 106 -8.55 3.91 21.53
C TYR A 106 -8.97 2.53 22.10
N PRO A 107 -8.86 2.33 23.42
CA PRO A 107 -9.29 1.08 24.05
C PRO A 107 -10.81 0.93 23.98
N THR A 108 -11.29 -0.32 23.93
CA THR A 108 -12.72 -0.60 24.02
C THR A 108 -13.23 -0.44 25.47
N PRO A 109 -14.49 -0.02 25.69
CA PRO A 109 -15.49 0.37 24.68
C PRO A 109 -15.15 1.72 24.02
N TYR A 110 -15.33 1.80 22.69
CA TYR A 110 -14.99 3.00 21.93
C TYR A 110 -15.90 4.19 22.30
N ASP A 111 -15.26 5.31 22.64
CA ASP A 111 -15.94 6.59 22.83
C ASP A 111 -16.26 7.28 21.50
N GLU A 112 -16.98 8.40 21.54
CA GLU A 112 -17.33 9.16 20.34
C GLU A 112 -16.09 9.68 19.58
N ASN A 113 -14.97 9.89 20.28
CA ASN A 113 -13.72 10.32 19.68
C ASN A 113 -13.11 9.22 18.80
N ALA A 114 -13.11 7.98 19.30
CA ALA A 114 -12.65 6.79 18.61
C ALA A 114 -13.52 6.45 17.40
N LYS A 115 -14.86 6.56 17.51
CA LYS A 115 -15.81 6.26 16.42
C LYS A 115 -15.65 7.13 15.17
N VAL A 116 -15.09 8.34 15.31
CA VAL A 116 -14.84 9.26 14.18
C VAL A 116 -13.47 9.02 13.54
N ARG A 117 -12.56 8.33 14.23
CA ARG A 117 -11.14 8.21 13.86
C ARG A 117 -10.71 6.78 13.50
N LEU A 118 -11.53 5.79 13.80
CA LEU A 118 -11.39 4.37 13.43
C LEU A 118 -12.40 4.04 12.34
#